data_AF-A0ABD4QL99-F1
#
_entry.id   AF-A0ABD4QL99-F1
#
_cell.length_a   1.000
_cell.length_b   1.000
_cell.length_c   1.000
_cell.angle_alpha   90.00
_cell.angle_beta   90.00
_cell.angle_gamma   90.00
#
_symmetry.space_group_name_H-M   'P 1'
#
loop_
_entity.id
_entity.type
_entity.pdbx_description
1 polymer ?
#
loop_
_entity_poly.entity_id
_entity_poly.type
_entity_poly.pdbx_seq_one_letter_code
_entity_poly.pdbx_strand_id
1 'polypeptide(L)'
;MIQLLNSKLKIERVPALAPYVTLQKRHLSDTQYGSTLPINESAYHMLTKVDGKRSEASIAAELADLFQVDESVIARDFYQLMMGLNQHHLLSIHYQSPYRIVTACYQFFKQYQLKMKERFDCTGHSFLHILGTALLMVTRKIIFFWLLFMVMAGIAFVFIPDPSIAAIAIYFTIIYFGLITGTALHEAAHGYAHRKFAGRDGPQGFFASDMMSVKFVRPVLDPFQKKQIWITLLGPLVPGVIGAAGIIVTVLFLKENPISTGFFIFSITYFIQLLYLLPFMGDGKSIMKQLLLGGIGGQRS
;
A
#
# COMPACT_ATOMS: atom_id res chain seq x y z
N MET A 1 -19.62 22.18 -7.45
CA MET A 1 -18.95 22.59 -6.19
C MET A 1 -17.48 22.14 -6.13
N ILE A 2 -17.16 20.85 -6.34
CA ILE A 2 -15.77 20.33 -6.33
C ILE A 2 -14.90 20.96 -7.43
N GLN A 3 -15.39 21.09 -8.67
CA GLN A 3 -14.66 21.75 -9.77
C GLN A 3 -14.38 23.25 -9.49
N LEU A 4 -15.29 23.91 -8.78
CA LEU A 4 -15.20 25.33 -8.41
C LEU A 4 -14.22 25.56 -7.25
N LEU A 5 -14.11 24.58 -6.34
CA LEU A 5 -13.06 24.53 -5.33
C LEU A 5 -11.70 24.23 -5.95
N ASN A 6 -11.63 23.29 -6.90
CA ASN A 6 -10.38 22.95 -7.59
C ASN A 6 -9.84 24.11 -8.43
N SER A 7 -10.70 24.89 -9.08
CA SER A 7 -10.30 26.07 -9.85
C SER A 7 -9.84 27.22 -8.94
N LYS A 8 -10.49 27.43 -7.78
CA LYS A 8 -10.05 28.44 -6.80
C LYS A 8 -8.77 28.05 -6.06
N LEU A 9 -8.61 26.77 -5.73
CA LEU A 9 -7.43 26.26 -5.01
C LEU A 9 -6.27 25.87 -5.95
N LYS A 10 -6.47 25.97 -7.27
CA LYS A 10 -5.49 25.63 -8.32
C LYS A 10 -4.78 24.31 -8.04
N ILE A 11 -5.58 23.25 -7.88
CA ILE A 11 -5.06 21.91 -7.58
C ILE A 11 -4.73 21.22 -8.90
N GLU A 12 -3.44 20.95 -9.10
CA GLU A 12 -2.91 20.34 -10.31
C GLU A 12 -2.32 18.96 -10.00
N ARG A 13 -2.41 18.06 -10.98
CA ARG A 13 -1.82 16.71 -10.91
C ARG A 13 -0.50 16.71 -11.64
N VAL A 14 0.53 16.20 -10.97
CA VAL A 14 1.89 16.11 -11.47
C VAL A 14 2.29 14.63 -11.53
N PRO A 15 2.32 14.04 -12.74
CA PRO A 15 2.75 12.66 -12.91
C PRO A 15 4.27 12.56 -12.80
N ALA A 16 4.76 11.51 -12.14
CA ALA A 16 6.17 11.18 -12.03
C ALA A 16 6.35 9.67 -12.18
N LEU A 17 7.27 9.24 -13.05
CA LEU A 17 7.65 7.83 -13.13
C LEU A 17 8.13 7.34 -11.76
N ALA A 18 7.74 6.13 -11.40
CA ALA A 18 8.19 5.55 -10.14
C ALA A 18 9.72 5.39 -10.13
N PRO A 19 10.35 5.45 -8.94
CA PRO A 19 11.75 5.07 -8.81
C PRO A 19 12.00 3.70 -9.44
N TYR A 20 13.17 3.51 -10.05
CA TYR A 20 13.60 2.26 -10.70
C TYR A 20 12.85 1.87 -11.99
N VAL A 21 11.91 2.70 -12.45
CA VAL A 21 11.27 2.58 -13.76
C VAL A 21 12.05 3.38 -14.79
N THR A 22 12.46 2.73 -15.86
CA THR A 22 13.20 3.34 -16.98
C THR A 22 12.37 3.31 -18.25
N LEU A 23 12.35 4.44 -18.97
CA LEU A 23 11.68 4.58 -20.25
C LEU A 23 12.64 4.20 -21.39
N GLN A 24 12.24 3.24 -22.21
CA GLN A 24 12.90 2.88 -23.46
C GLN A 24 11.91 3.04 -24.62
N LYS A 25 12.39 3.12 -25.86
CA LYS A 25 11.57 3.44 -27.04
C LYS A 25 10.33 2.54 -27.24
N ARG A 26 10.42 1.27 -26.83
CA ARG A 26 9.36 0.27 -27.03
C ARG A 26 8.85 -0.35 -25.74
N HIS A 27 9.42 -0.02 -24.60
CA HIS A 27 9.01 -0.59 -23.32
C HIS A 27 9.39 0.29 -22.13
N LEU A 28 8.63 0.14 -21.05
CA LEU A 28 8.97 0.58 -19.70
C LEU A 28 9.56 -0.61 -18.93
N SER A 29 10.70 -0.43 -18.28
CA SER A 29 11.33 -1.49 -17.47
C SER A 29 11.36 -1.08 -16.01
N ASP A 30 10.76 -1.89 -15.14
CA ASP A 30 10.86 -1.76 -13.69
C ASP A 30 11.92 -2.73 -13.16
N THR A 31 13.07 -2.20 -12.77
CA THR A 31 14.19 -3.02 -12.29
C THR A 31 13.97 -3.61 -10.90
N GLN A 32 13.09 -3.03 -10.10
CA GLN A 32 12.81 -3.49 -8.74
C GLN A 32 11.81 -4.65 -8.69
N TYR A 33 10.87 -4.67 -9.64
CA TYR A 33 9.94 -5.79 -9.84
C TYR A 33 10.42 -6.77 -10.92
N GLY A 34 11.36 -6.37 -11.79
CA GLY A 34 11.86 -7.22 -12.87
C GLY A 34 10.87 -7.40 -14.03
N SER A 35 9.99 -6.42 -14.27
CA SER A 35 9.02 -6.47 -15.37
C SER A 35 9.32 -5.47 -16.47
N THR A 36 8.89 -5.83 -17.68
CA THR A 36 8.90 -4.96 -18.86
C THR A 36 7.49 -4.84 -19.40
N LEU A 37 7.00 -3.62 -19.59
CA LEU A 37 5.71 -3.33 -20.20
C LEU A 37 5.93 -2.74 -21.60
N PRO A 38 5.41 -3.35 -22.69
CA PRO A 38 5.53 -2.76 -24.01
C PRO A 38 4.74 -1.45 -24.10
N ILE A 39 5.29 -0.48 -24.82
CA ILE A 39 4.64 0.80 -25.12
C ILE A 39 4.70 1.08 -26.62
N ASN A 40 3.68 1.77 -27.13
CA ASN A 40 3.70 2.26 -28.50
C ASN A 40 4.46 3.60 -28.60
N GLU A 41 4.68 4.06 -29.82
CA GLU A 41 5.42 5.29 -30.11
C GLU A 41 4.74 6.54 -29.53
N SER A 42 3.41 6.63 -29.62
CA SER A 42 2.64 7.74 -29.02
C SER A 42 2.84 7.82 -27.51
N ALA A 43 2.74 6.68 -26.80
CA ALA A 43 2.97 6.63 -25.36
C ALA A 43 4.42 6.99 -25.01
N TYR A 44 5.41 6.58 -25.82
CA TYR A 44 6.80 6.98 -25.62
C TYR A 44 6.94 8.50 -25.65
N HIS A 45 6.41 9.16 -26.68
CA HIS A 45 6.46 10.63 -26.78
C HIS A 45 5.73 11.31 -25.61
N MET A 46 4.55 10.82 -25.23
CA MET A 46 3.84 11.33 -24.05
C MET A 46 4.67 11.20 -22.77
N LEU A 47 5.30 10.05 -22.55
CA LEU A 47 6.07 9.76 -21.34
C LEU A 47 7.41 10.50 -21.28
N THR A 48 8.03 10.81 -22.42
CA THR A 48 9.24 11.67 -22.43
C THR A 48 9.00 13.07 -21.86
N LYS A 49 7.74 13.53 -21.81
CA LYS A 49 7.36 14.82 -21.22
C LYS A 49 7.09 14.72 -19.71
N VAL A 50 6.99 13.53 -19.13
CA VAL A 50 6.73 13.31 -17.71
C VAL A 50 8.02 13.44 -16.91
N ASP A 51 8.22 14.61 -16.30
CA ASP A 51 9.45 14.98 -15.56
C ASP A 51 9.26 15.04 -14.03
N GLY A 52 8.04 14.79 -13.54
CA GLY A 52 7.69 14.91 -12.12
C GLY A 52 7.58 16.35 -11.60
N LYS A 53 7.62 17.35 -12.49
CA LYS A 53 7.53 18.78 -12.15
C LYS A 53 6.31 19.45 -12.77
N ARG A 54 6.00 19.11 -14.01
CA ARG A 54 4.92 19.75 -14.78
C ARG A 54 3.58 19.06 -14.58
N SER A 55 2.50 19.84 -14.68
CA SER A 55 1.15 19.31 -14.50
C SER A 55 0.63 18.61 -15.76
N GLU A 56 -0.33 17.70 -15.56
CA GLU A 56 -0.97 16.97 -16.67
C GLU A 56 -1.53 17.92 -17.73
N ALA A 57 -2.13 19.05 -17.33
CA ALA A 57 -2.69 20.04 -18.24
C ALA A 57 -1.61 20.73 -19.09
N SER A 58 -0.50 21.16 -18.45
CA SER A 58 0.62 21.77 -19.18
C SER A 58 1.27 20.79 -20.16
N ILE A 59 1.39 19.51 -19.79
CA ILE A 59 1.93 18.48 -20.67
C ILE A 59 0.97 18.19 -21.83
N ALA A 60 -0.33 18.11 -21.56
CA ALA A 60 -1.35 17.85 -22.59
C ALA A 60 -1.40 18.95 -23.66
N ALA A 61 -1.32 20.23 -23.26
CA ALA A 61 -1.28 21.35 -24.20
C ALA A 61 -0.06 21.28 -25.14
N GLU A 62 1.14 21.00 -24.61
CA GLU A 62 2.35 20.85 -25.43
C GLU A 62 2.26 19.63 -26.38
N LEU A 63 1.65 18.54 -25.92
CA LEU A 63 1.45 17.35 -26.75
C LEU A 63 0.39 17.58 -27.84
N ALA A 64 -0.63 18.40 -27.58
CA ALA A 64 -1.64 18.79 -28.56
C ALA A 64 -0.99 19.52 -29.75
N ASP A 65 -0.10 20.46 -29.45
CA ASP A 65 0.68 21.17 -30.46
C ASP A 65 1.62 20.23 -31.25
N LEU A 66 2.30 19.30 -30.55
CA LEU A 66 3.23 18.35 -31.18
C LEU A 66 2.52 17.38 -32.14
N PHE A 67 1.36 16.86 -31.75
CA PHE A 67 0.61 15.89 -32.55
C PHE A 67 -0.38 16.55 -33.51
N GLN A 68 -0.58 17.87 -33.43
CA GLN A 68 -1.61 18.61 -34.18
C GLN A 68 -3.01 18.02 -33.98
N VAL A 69 -3.35 17.71 -32.73
CA VAL A 69 -4.65 17.14 -32.34
C VAL A 69 -5.29 18.06 -31.31
N ASP A 70 -6.62 18.08 -31.27
CA ASP A 70 -7.37 18.81 -30.25
C ASP A 70 -6.91 18.47 -28.82
N GLU A 71 -6.69 19.51 -28.01
CA GLU A 71 -6.18 19.38 -26.64
C GLU A 71 -7.07 18.49 -25.78
N SER A 72 -8.38 18.50 -25.98
CA SER A 72 -9.30 17.68 -25.18
C SER A 72 -9.11 16.18 -25.44
N VAL A 73 -8.78 15.82 -26.69
CA VAL A 73 -8.51 14.42 -27.08
C VAL A 73 -7.19 13.96 -26.47
N ILE A 74 -6.13 14.75 -26.62
CA ILE A 74 -4.82 14.44 -26.05
C ILE A 74 -4.87 14.38 -24.53
N ALA A 75 -5.57 15.31 -23.88
CA ALA A 75 -5.73 15.31 -22.42
C ALA A 75 -6.44 14.03 -21.92
N ARG A 76 -7.46 13.56 -22.65
CA ARG A 76 -8.17 12.33 -22.30
C ARG A 76 -7.27 11.10 -22.46
N ASP A 77 -6.58 10.99 -23.60
CA ASP A 77 -5.75 9.83 -23.90
C ASP A 77 -4.52 9.79 -22.97
N PHE A 78 -3.93 10.94 -22.69
CA PHE A 78 -2.86 11.09 -21.72
C PHE A 78 -3.32 10.70 -20.30
N TYR A 79 -4.51 11.14 -19.88
CA TYR A 79 -5.08 10.74 -18.59
C TYR A 79 -5.29 9.23 -18.49
N GLN A 80 -5.81 8.58 -19.54
CA GLN A 80 -5.97 7.13 -19.57
C GLN A 80 -4.63 6.40 -19.47
N LEU A 81 -3.60 6.88 -20.17
CA LEU A 81 -2.24 6.34 -20.06
C LEU A 81 -1.69 6.49 -18.64
N MET A 82 -1.80 7.68 -18.02
CA MET A 82 -1.30 7.91 -16.66
C MET A 82 -2.00 7.02 -15.64
N MET A 83 -3.33 6.90 -15.72
CA MET A 83 -4.10 6.03 -14.82
C MET A 83 -3.79 4.55 -15.05
N GLY A 84 -3.61 4.12 -16.29
CA GLY A 84 -3.17 2.76 -16.60
C GLY A 84 -1.81 2.44 -15.98
N LEU A 85 -0.82 3.32 -16.18
CA LEU A 85 0.51 3.15 -15.59
C LEU A 85 0.50 3.21 -14.05
N ASN A 86 -0.34 4.07 -13.46
CA ASN A 86 -0.53 4.10 -12.01
C ASN A 86 -1.12 2.79 -11.47
N GLN A 87 -2.09 2.20 -12.17
CA GLN A 87 -2.67 0.90 -11.80
C GLN A 87 -1.65 -0.25 -11.85
N HIS A 88 -0.59 -0.11 -12.66
CA HIS A 88 0.54 -1.03 -12.72
C HIS A 88 1.72 -0.64 -11.82
N HIS A 89 1.57 0.38 -10.95
CA HIS A 89 2.62 0.87 -10.05
C HIS A 89 3.88 1.41 -10.74
N LEU A 90 3.78 1.78 -12.03
CA LEU A 90 4.89 2.33 -12.81
C LEU A 90 4.97 3.86 -12.73
N LEU A 91 3.87 4.50 -12.29
CA LEU A 91 3.73 5.94 -12.23
C LEU A 91 3.08 6.37 -10.92
N SER A 92 3.61 7.44 -10.34
CA SER A 92 3.11 8.10 -9.14
C SER A 92 2.49 9.45 -9.51
N ILE A 93 1.33 9.77 -8.92
CA ILE A 93 0.65 11.04 -9.14
C ILE A 93 0.77 11.87 -7.87
N HIS A 94 1.29 13.08 -8.01
CA HIS A 94 1.42 14.07 -6.95
C HIS A 94 0.43 15.20 -7.18
N TYR A 95 -0.04 15.82 -6.11
CA TYR A 95 -0.85 17.03 -6.20
C TYR A 95 0.02 18.25 -5.89
N GLN A 96 -0.21 19.34 -6.62
CA GLN A 96 0.40 20.64 -6.36
C GLN A 96 -0.69 21.70 -6.26
N SER A 97 -0.50 22.63 -5.34
CA SER A 97 -1.34 23.82 -5.16
C SER A 97 -0.46 24.94 -4.57
N PRO A 98 -0.77 26.22 -4.83
CA PRO A 98 -0.11 27.35 -4.16
C PRO A 98 -0.15 27.26 -2.63
N TYR A 99 -1.17 26.58 -2.08
CA TYR A 99 -1.36 26.42 -0.65
C TYR A 99 -0.76 25.09 -0.16
N ARG A 100 0.26 25.17 0.70
CA ARG A 100 0.95 23.99 1.27
C ARG A 100 0.00 23.06 2.03
N ILE A 101 -0.93 23.62 2.80
CA ILE A 101 -1.91 22.84 3.58
C ILE A 101 -2.84 22.07 2.65
N VAL A 102 -3.33 22.71 1.58
CA VAL A 102 -4.17 22.06 0.57
C VAL A 102 -3.39 20.91 -0.08
N THR A 103 -2.15 21.16 -0.48
CA THR A 103 -1.27 20.13 -1.04
C THR A 103 -1.11 18.95 -0.07
N ALA A 104 -0.80 19.21 1.20
CA ALA A 104 -0.65 18.17 2.22
C ALA A 104 -1.95 17.37 2.44
N CYS A 105 -3.11 18.04 2.52
CA CYS A 105 -4.40 17.39 2.67
C CYS A 105 -4.73 16.51 1.45
N TYR A 106 -4.59 17.03 0.23
CA TYR A 106 -4.85 16.25 -0.98
C TYR A 106 -3.90 15.06 -1.11
N GLN A 107 -2.61 15.26 -0.81
CA GLN A 107 -1.62 14.19 -0.79
C GLN A 107 -1.93 13.15 0.31
N PHE A 108 -2.51 13.55 1.44
CA PHE A 108 -2.93 12.62 2.47
C PHE A 108 -4.18 11.84 2.05
N PHE A 109 -5.20 12.51 1.52
CA PHE A 109 -6.48 11.88 1.17
C PHE A 109 -6.46 11.11 -0.16
N LYS A 110 -5.45 11.30 -1.03
CA LYS A 110 -5.35 10.55 -2.29
C LYS A 110 -5.30 9.03 -2.07
N GLN A 111 -4.80 8.56 -0.93
CA GLN A 111 -4.73 7.14 -0.59
C GLN A 111 -6.12 6.47 -0.46
N TYR A 112 -7.19 7.26 -0.30
CA TYR A 112 -8.57 6.78 -0.22
C TYR A 112 -9.33 6.93 -1.56
N GLN A 113 -8.67 7.40 -2.62
CA GLN A 113 -9.31 7.53 -3.93
C GLN A 113 -9.42 6.18 -4.63
N LEU A 114 -10.57 5.93 -5.25
CA LEU A 114 -10.78 4.74 -6.07
C LEU A 114 -9.82 4.74 -7.26
N LYS A 115 -9.27 3.56 -7.59
CA LYS A 115 -8.35 3.31 -8.71
C LYS A 115 -6.96 3.95 -8.61
N MET A 116 -6.70 4.79 -7.59
CA MET A 116 -5.37 5.30 -7.32
C MET A 116 -4.58 4.26 -6.53
N LYS A 117 -3.36 4.01 -6.96
CA LYS A 117 -2.42 3.14 -6.26
C LYS A 117 -1.18 3.91 -5.90
N GLU A 118 -0.73 3.77 -4.66
CA GLU A 118 0.54 4.29 -4.19
C GLU A 118 1.59 3.17 -4.16
N ARG A 119 2.81 3.53 -4.54
CA ARG A 119 4.01 2.69 -4.43
C ARG A 119 4.93 3.31 -3.40
N PHE A 120 5.44 2.48 -2.51
CA PHE A 120 6.44 2.83 -1.51
C PHE A 120 7.65 1.94 -1.71
N ASP A 121 8.74 2.55 -2.15
CA ASP A 121 10.00 1.85 -2.35
C ASP A 121 10.76 1.78 -1.05
N CYS A 122 11.23 0.57 -0.73
CA CYS A 122 12.03 0.30 0.46
C CYS A 122 13.34 -0.32 -0.01
N THR A 123 14.45 0.41 0.10
CA THR A 123 15.77 -0.05 -0.39
C THR A 123 16.57 -0.81 0.66
N GLY A 124 16.24 -0.66 1.95
CA GLY A 124 16.99 -1.30 3.02
C GLY A 124 16.71 -2.80 3.16
N HIS A 125 17.75 -3.61 3.37
CA HIS A 125 17.60 -5.07 3.55
C HIS A 125 17.34 -5.50 5.00
N SER A 126 17.51 -4.59 5.98
CA SER A 126 17.31 -4.93 7.39
C SER A 126 15.82 -5.04 7.72
N PHE A 127 15.46 -6.03 8.54
CA PHE A 127 14.08 -6.25 8.97
C PHE A 127 13.47 -5.00 9.61
N LEU A 128 14.21 -4.30 10.47
CA LEU A 128 13.74 -3.09 11.14
C LEU A 128 13.43 -1.95 10.16
N HIS A 129 14.22 -1.81 9.09
CA HIS A 129 13.95 -0.78 8.08
C HIS A 129 12.68 -1.10 7.30
N ILE A 130 12.52 -2.36 6.88
CA ILE A 130 11.31 -2.86 6.21
C ILE A 130 10.09 -2.67 7.12
N LEU A 131 10.19 -3.03 8.40
CA LEU A 131 9.16 -2.85 9.41
C LEU A 131 8.82 -1.37 9.61
N GLY A 132 9.82 -0.50 9.68
CA GLY A 132 9.61 0.95 9.78
C GLY A 132 8.86 1.52 8.59
N THR A 133 9.21 1.10 7.36
CA THR A 133 8.46 1.49 6.15
C THR A 133 7.01 0.99 6.19
N ALA A 134 6.80 -0.27 6.58
CA ALA A 134 5.47 -0.86 6.70
C ALA A 134 4.63 -0.15 7.78
N LEU A 135 5.22 0.15 8.94
CA LEU A 135 4.59 0.91 10.03
C LEU A 135 4.15 2.30 9.55
N LEU A 136 5.02 3.04 8.87
CA LEU A 136 4.69 4.38 8.38
C LEU A 136 3.50 4.33 7.40
N MET A 137 3.53 3.38 6.47
CA MET A 137 2.48 3.21 5.46
C MET A 137 1.14 2.80 6.09
N VAL A 138 1.12 1.78 6.95
CA VAL A 138 -0.09 1.31 7.62
C VAL A 138 -0.65 2.39 8.54
N THR A 139 0.22 3.07 9.31
CA THR A 139 -0.18 4.18 10.18
C THR A 139 -0.82 5.30 9.36
N ARG A 140 -0.16 5.79 8.30
CA ARG A 140 -0.71 6.85 7.43
C ARG A 140 -2.10 6.51 6.91
N LYS A 141 -2.38 5.22 6.71
CA LYS A 141 -3.64 4.76 6.15
C LYS A 141 -4.79 4.67 7.14
N ILE A 142 -4.52 4.30 8.39
CA ILE A 142 -5.57 4.05 9.37
C ILE A 142 -5.67 5.20 10.39
N ILE A 143 -4.65 6.05 10.52
CA ILE A 143 -4.60 7.15 11.51
C ILE A 143 -5.79 8.11 11.41
N PHE A 144 -6.33 8.34 10.21
CA PHE A 144 -7.50 9.20 10.03
C PHE A 144 -8.73 8.67 10.76
N PHE A 145 -9.00 7.36 10.65
CA PHE A 145 -10.14 6.74 11.33
C PHE A 145 -9.96 6.72 12.84
N TRP A 146 -8.72 6.56 13.32
CA TRP A 146 -8.40 6.70 14.73
C TRP A 146 -8.69 8.12 15.23
N LEU A 147 -8.17 9.14 14.54
CA LEU A 147 -8.39 10.54 14.89
C LEU A 147 -9.88 10.89 14.91
N LEU A 148 -10.63 10.46 13.89
CA LEU A 148 -12.08 10.69 13.82
C LEU A 148 -12.79 10.07 15.02
N PHE A 149 -12.47 8.83 15.38
CA PHE A 149 -13.03 8.17 16.54
C PHE A 149 -12.69 8.89 17.84
N MET A 150 -11.44 9.31 18.02
CA MET A 150 -11.01 10.03 19.24
C MET A 150 -11.70 11.39 19.38
N VAL A 151 -11.91 12.11 18.28
CA VAL A 151 -12.67 13.37 18.28
C VAL A 151 -14.13 13.11 18.67
N MET A 152 -14.77 12.09 18.08
CA MET A 152 -16.15 11.73 18.43
C MET A 152 -16.28 11.30 19.90
N ALA A 153 -15.36 10.48 20.40
CA ALA A 153 -15.32 10.06 21.80
C ALA A 153 -15.10 11.25 22.75
N GLY A 154 -14.21 12.18 22.38
CA GLY A 154 -13.98 13.40 23.15
C GLY A 154 -15.21 14.30 23.22
N ILE A 155 -15.90 14.51 22.08
CA ILE A 155 -17.16 15.25 22.04
C ILE A 155 -18.20 14.55 22.93
N ALA A 156 -18.37 13.23 22.78
CA ALA A 156 -19.33 12.47 23.57
C ALA A 156 -19.06 12.58 25.08
N PHE A 157 -17.79 12.53 25.50
CA PHE A 157 -17.39 12.67 26.90
C PHE A 157 -17.68 14.07 27.47
N VAL A 158 -17.55 15.13 26.65
CA VAL A 158 -17.90 16.51 27.07
C VAL A 158 -19.41 16.64 27.34
N PHE A 159 -20.25 16.00 26.52
CA PHE A 159 -21.70 16.04 26.70
C PHE A 159 -22.21 15.07 27.79
N ILE A 160 -21.56 13.91 27.92
CA ILE A 160 -21.91 12.85 28.87
C ILE A 160 -20.61 12.37 29.53
N PRO A 161 -20.22 12.91 30.70
CA PRO A 161 -18.96 12.58 31.35
C PRO A 161 -19.02 11.22 32.05
N ASP A 162 -19.15 10.15 31.26
CA ASP A 162 -19.15 8.75 31.69
C ASP A 162 -17.74 8.13 31.52
N PRO A 163 -17.13 7.60 32.60
CA PRO A 163 -15.86 6.86 32.54
C PRO A 163 -15.84 5.71 31.50
N SER A 164 -16.99 5.14 31.17
CA SER A 164 -17.11 4.09 30.15
C SER A 164 -16.65 4.56 28.76
N ILE A 165 -16.93 5.81 28.40
CA ILE A 165 -16.52 6.41 27.12
C ILE A 165 -15.01 6.51 27.02
N ALA A 166 -14.36 6.93 28.11
CA ALA A 166 -12.90 6.99 28.19
C ALA A 166 -12.27 5.58 28.09
N ALA A 167 -12.86 4.59 28.76
CA ALA A 167 -12.41 3.20 28.67
C ALA A 167 -12.53 2.66 27.24
N ILE A 168 -13.64 2.92 26.55
CA ILE A 168 -13.85 2.56 25.15
C ILE A 168 -12.77 3.19 24.26
N ALA A 169 -12.46 4.48 24.44
CA ALA A 169 -11.43 5.17 23.67
C ALA A 169 -10.02 4.57 23.88
N ILE A 170 -9.71 4.18 25.11
CA ILE A 170 -8.44 3.50 25.45
C ILE A 170 -8.37 2.14 24.76
N TYR A 171 -9.38 1.28 24.91
CA TYR A 171 -9.38 -0.05 24.28
C TYR A 171 -9.40 0.03 22.76
N PHE A 172 -10.12 0.99 22.19
CA PHE A 172 -10.09 1.26 20.75
C PHE A 172 -8.68 1.64 20.27
N THR A 173 -7.96 2.46 21.04
CA THR A 173 -6.56 2.81 20.74
C THR A 173 -5.65 1.58 20.81
N ILE A 174 -5.84 0.70 21.78
CA ILE A 174 -5.10 -0.56 21.89
C ILE A 174 -5.36 -1.46 20.67
N ILE A 175 -6.61 -1.60 20.25
CA ILE A 175 -6.99 -2.35 19.03
C ILE A 175 -6.29 -1.75 17.81
N TYR A 176 -6.33 -0.42 17.64
CA TYR A 176 -5.69 0.25 16.51
C TYR A 176 -4.18 0.07 16.50
N PHE A 177 -3.53 0.19 17.65
CA PHE A 177 -2.10 -0.05 17.77
C PHE A 177 -1.75 -1.50 17.41
N GLY A 178 -2.57 -2.46 17.87
CA GLY A 178 -2.47 -3.87 17.51
C GLY A 178 -2.64 -4.13 16.01
N LEU A 179 -3.65 -3.52 15.38
CA LEU A 179 -3.87 -3.62 13.93
C LEU A 179 -2.72 -3.01 13.12
N ILE A 180 -2.22 -1.83 13.50
CA ILE A 180 -1.12 -1.16 12.81
C ILE A 180 0.15 -2.01 12.89
N THR A 181 0.54 -2.40 14.11
CA THR A 181 1.79 -3.13 14.33
C THR A 181 1.71 -4.57 13.81
N GLY A 182 0.57 -5.25 13.97
CA GLY A 182 0.34 -6.60 13.45
C GLY A 182 0.35 -6.65 11.92
N THR A 183 -0.31 -5.70 11.25
CA THR A 183 -0.31 -5.61 9.78
C THR A 183 1.05 -5.18 9.24
N ALA A 184 1.74 -4.25 9.91
CA ALA A 184 3.09 -3.87 9.52
C ALA A 184 4.07 -5.04 9.67
N LEU A 185 3.95 -5.82 10.74
CA LEU A 185 4.74 -7.03 10.95
C LEU A 185 4.45 -8.09 9.90
N HIS A 186 3.17 -8.28 9.55
CA HIS A 186 2.74 -9.18 8.48
C HIS A 186 3.45 -8.86 7.16
N GLU A 187 3.34 -7.61 6.72
CA GLU A 187 3.93 -7.16 5.45
C GLU A 187 5.45 -7.13 5.49
N ALA A 188 6.05 -6.80 6.65
CA ALA A 188 7.48 -6.84 6.84
C ALA A 188 8.04 -8.27 6.80
N ALA A 189 7.31 -9.26 7.34
CA ALA A 189 7.69 -10.67 7.26
C ALA A 189 7.72 -11.16 5.81
N HIS A 190 6.72 -10.79 4.98
CA HIS A 190 6.76 -11.03 3.54
C HIS A 190 7.98 -10.40 2.87
N GLY A 191 8.21 -9.11 3.11
CA GLY A 191 9.31 -8.37 2.49
C GLY A 191 10.68 -8.95 2.87
N TYR A 192 10.90 -9.19 4.16
CA TYR A 192 12.15 -9.73 4.66
C TYR A 192 12.42 -11.16 4.17
N ALA A 193 11.42 -12.04 4.23
CA ALA A 193 11.56 -13.41 3.73
C ALA A 193 11.87 -13.41 2.23
N HIS A 194 11.14 -12.62 1.43
CA HIS A 194 11.39 -12.49 0.00
C HIS A 194 12.83 -12.07 -0.30
N ARG A 195 13.31 -11.00 0.32
CA ARG A 195 14.68 -10.49 0.10
C ARG A 195 15.75 -11.48 0.51
N LYS A 196 15.52 -12.22 1.60
CA LYS A 196 16.42 -13.29 2.04
C LYS A 196 16.52 -14.41 1.01
N PHE A 197 15.44 -14.73 0.30
CA PHE A 197 15.43 -15.76 -0.74
C PHE A 197 15.87 -15.24 -2.12
N ALA A 198 15.62 -13.97 -2.45
CA ALA A 198 16.00 -13.34 -3.72
C ALA A 198 17.50 -13.00 -3.78
N GLY A 199 18.15 -12.81 -2.64
CA GLY A 199 19.54 -12.36 -2.57
C GLY A 199 19.68 -10.83 -2.70
N ARG A 200 20.93 -10.34 -2.61
CA ARG A 200 21.23 -8.90 -2.62
C ARG A 200 20.99 -8.26 -4.00
N ASP A 201 21.27 -8.98 -5.06
CA ASP A 201 21.17 -8.48 -6.45
C ASP A 201 19.86 -8.89 -7.14
N GLY A 202 19.01 -9.66 -6.46
CA GLY A 202 17.69 -10.05 -6.98
C GLY A 202 16.68 -8.89 -6.92
N PRO A 203 15.56 -9.00 -7.65
CA PRO A 203 14.51 -7.98 -7.60
C PRO A 203 13.93 -7.92 -6.18
N GLN A 204 13.86 -6.72 -5.62
CA GLN A 204 13.61 -6.53 -4.18
C GLN A 204 12.12 -6.45 -3.82
N GLY A 205 11.23 -6.23 -4.82
CA GLY A 205 9.82 -5.92 -4.58
C GLY A 205 9.60 -4.54 -3.94
N PHE A 206 8.34 -4.13 -3.82
CA PHE A 206 7.93 -2.84 -3.26
C PHE A 206 6.63 -2.98 -2.46
N PHE A 207 6.34 -1.99 -1.63
CA PHE A 207 5.04 -1.92 -0.95
C PHE A 207 4.04 -1.16 -1.81
N ALA A 208 2.84 -1.70 -1.93
CA ALA A 208 1.73 -1.07 -2.61
C ALA A 208 0.61 -0.77 -1.61
N SER A 209 -0.01 0.39 -1.77
CA SER A 209 -1.24 0.75 -1.08
C SER A 209 -2.32 1.04 -2.11
N ASP A 210 -3.39 0.24 -2.08
CA ASP A 210 -4.64 0.51 -2.79
C ASP A 210 -5.64 1.14 -1.80
N MET A 211 -6.85 1.53 -2.20
CA MET A 211 -7.82 2.20 -1.29
C MET A 211 -8.02 1.50 0.07
N MET A 212 -8.22 0.17 0.06
CA MET A 212 -8.53 -0.61 1.27
C MET A 212 -7.46 -1.63 1.69
N SER A 213 -6.41 -1.83 0.88
CA SER A 213 -5.35 -2.80 1.18
C SER A 213 -3.95 -2.17 1.18
N VAL A 214 -3.09 -2.76 1.98
CA VAL A 214 -1.65 -2.57 1.95
C VAL A 214 -1.07 -3.94 1.66
N LYS A 215 -0.08 -4.04 0.75
CA LYS A 215 0.51 -5.31 0.37
C LYS A 215 1.94 -5.16 -0.09
N PHE A 216 2.78 -6.14 0.21
CA PHE A 216 4.10 -6.27 -0.38
C PHE A 216 4.01 -6.96 -1.74
N VAL A 217 4.28 -6.21 -2.81
CA VAL A 217 4.29 -6.69 -4.19
C VAL A 217 5.67 -7.25 -4.51
N ARG A 218 5.69 -8.54 -4.86
CA ARG A 218 6.92 -9.30 -5.12
C ARG A 218 6.86 -10.05 -6.45
N PRO A 219 7.98 -10.14 -7.18
CA PRO A 219 8.06 -10.99 -8.35
C PRO A 219 8.08 -12.47 -8.00
N VAL A 220 7.79 -13.28 -9.01
CA VAL A 220 7.93 -14.73 -8.95
C VAL A 220 9.43 -15.05 -8.98
N LEU A 221 9.94 -15.62 -7.89
CA LEU A 221 11.31 -16.15 -7.82
C LEU A 221 11.38 -17.49 -8.58
N ASP A 222 11.92 -17.47 -9.79
CA ASP A 222 12.29 -18.69 -10.53
C ASP A 222 13.69 -19.16 -10.13
N PRO A 223 13.94 -20.49 -10.02
CA PRO A 223 13.01 -21.62 -10.17
C PRO A 223 12.31 -22.03 -8.86
N PHE A 224 12.35 -21.21 -7.79
CA PHE A 224 11.98 -21.63 -6.44
C PHE A 224 10.50 -21.38 -6.08
N GLN A 225 9.56 -21.98 -6.82
CA GLN A 225 8.12 -21.86 -6.55
C GLN A 225 7.74 -22.29 -5.12
N LYS A 226 8.39 -23.34 -4.57
CA LYS A 226 8.15 -23.80 -3.20
C LYS A 226 8.53 -22.76 -2.13
N LYS A 227 9.54 -21.90 -2.38
CA LYS A 227 9.93 -20.83 -1.44
C LYS A 227 8.86 -19.72 -1.39
N GLN A 228 8.07 -19.53 -2.46
CA GLN A 228 7.00 -18.55 -2.47
C GLN A 228 5.87 -18.91 -1.53
N ILE A 229 5.54 -20.20 -1.39
CA ILE A 229 4.55 -20.67 -0.42
C ILE A 229 5.02 -20.30 0.99
N TRP A 230 6.29 -20.53 1.32
CA TRP A 230 6.87 -20.15 2.61
C TRP A 230 6.83 -18.65 2.86
N ILE A 231 7.22 -17.82 1.87
CA ILE A 231 7.13 -16.36 1.99
C ILE A 231 5.67 -15.94 2.25
N THR A 232 4.72 -16.54 1.54
CA THR A 232 3.28 -16.26 1.68
C THR A 232 2.71 -16.73 3.03
N LEU A 233 3.24 -17.82 3.59
CA LEU A 233 2.83 -18.33 4.90
C LEU A 233 3.37 -17.45 6.05
N LEU A 234 4.62 -16.98 5.93
CA LEU A 234 5.30 -16.26 7.01
C LEU A 234 4.64 -14.91 7.37
N GLY A 235 4.00 -14.25 6.40
CA GLY A 235 3.27 -12.98 6.62
C GLY A 235 2.25 -13.09 7.74
N PRO A 236 1.22 -13.94 7.62
CA PRO A 236 0.23 -14.14 8.68
C PRO A 236 0.72 -15.01 9.85
N LEU A 237 1.63 -15.97 9.61
CA LEU A 237 2.06 -16.89 10.66
C LEU A 237 2.86 -16.20 11.77
N VAL A 238 3.80 -15.30 11.42
CA VAL A 238 4.65 -14.59 12.40
C VAL A 238 3.82 -13.78 13.41
N PRO A 239 2.98 -12.80 13.01
CA PRO A 239 2.13 -12.07 13.93
C PRO A 239 1.11 -13.00 14.61
N GLY A 240 0.58 -14.01 13.91
CA GLY A 240 -0.37 -14.96 14.46
C GLY A 240 0.17 -15.77 15.64
N VAL A 241 1.39 -16.31 15.52
CA VAL A 241 2.07 -17.05 16.60
C VAL A 241 2.38 -16.14 17.79
N ILE A 242 2.80 -14.89 17.53
CA ILE A 242 3.02 -13.89 18.58
C ILE A 242 1.71 -13.59 19.33
N GLY A 243 0.61 -13.42 18.60
CA GLY A 243 -0.73 -13.22 19.19
C GLY A 243 -1.19 -14.42 20.02
N ALA A 244 -1.01 -15.64 19.52
CA ALA A 244 -1.33 -16.86 20.26
C ALA A 244 -0.51 -16.97 21.57
N ALA A 245 0.79 -16.69 21.50
CA ALA A 245 1.65 -16.67 22.68
C ALA A 245 1.20 -15.61 23.69
N GLY A 246 0.85 -14.40 23.24
CA GLY A 246 0.32 -13.34 24.10
C GLY A 246 -1.00 -13.72 24.79
N ILE A 247 -1.91 -14.37 24.06
CA ILE A 247 -3.16 -14.92 24.62
C ILE A 247 -2.86 -15.95 25.71
N ILE A 248 -2.00 -16.93 25.43
CA ILE A 248 -1.61 -17.97 26.41
C ILE A 248 -0.98 -17.33 27.64
N VAL A 249 -0.08 -16.36 27.45
CA VAL A 249 0.58 -15.66 28.56
C VAL A 249 -0.44 -14.93 29.42
N THR A 250 -1.41 -14.27 28.80
CA THR A 250 -2.48 -13.56 29.51
C THR A 250 -3.30 -14.51 30.36
N VAL A 251 -3.78 -15.61 29.76
CA VAL A 251 -4.67 -16.57 30.44
C VAL A 251 -3.97 -17.32 31.57
N LEU A 252 -2.69 -17.67 31.39
CA LEU A 252 -1.97 -18.50 32.37
C LEU A 252 -1.26 -17.70 33.47
N PHE A 253 -0.80 -16.47 33.18
CA PHE A 253 0.10 -15.75 34.09
C PHE A 253 -0.39 -14.37 34.53
N LEU A 254 -1.36 -13.76 33.83
CA LEU A 254 -1.83 -12.41 34.17
C LEU A 254 -3.12 -12.47 34.97
N LYS A 255 -3.16 -11.77 36.11
CA LYS A 255 -4.38 -11.57 36.89
C LYS A 255 -5.36 -10.68 36.14
N GLU A 256 -6.66 -10.85 36.40
CA GLU A 256 -7.71 -9.99 35.86
C GLU A 256 -7.52 -8.54 36.35
N ASN A 257 -7.13 -7.67 35.42
CA ASN A 257 -7.00 -6.23 35.63
C ASN A 257 -7.03 -5.53 34.25
N PRO A 258 -7.22 -4.19 34.21
CA PRO A 258 -7.33 -3.46 32.94
C PRO A 258 -6.12 -3.62 32.00
N ILE A 259 -4.91 -3.79 32.55
CA ILE A 259 -3.68 -3.99 31.77
C ILE A 259 -3.70 -5.37 31.10
N SER A 260 -4.09 -6.40 31.85
CA SER A 260 -4.28 -7.76 31.33
C SER A 260 -5.33 -7.79 30.22
N THR A 261 -6.47 -7.12 30.41
CA THR A 261 -7.50 -6.98 29.37
C THR A 261 -6.97 -6.27 28.12
N GLY A 262 -6.23 -5.18 28.29
CA GLY A 262 -5.60 -4.47 27.17
C GLY A 262 -4.60 -5.34 26.41
N PHE A 263 -3.72 -6.05 27.12
CA PHE A 263 -2.74 -6.96 26.52
C PHE A 263 -3.41 -8.14 25.81
N PHE A 264 -4.50 -8.68 26.37
CA PHE A 264 -5.30 -9.72 25.75
C PHE A 264 -5.93 -9.24 24.43
N ILE A 265 -6.58 -8.07 24.43
CA ILE A 265 -7.16 -7.46 23.24
C ILE A 265 -6.09 -7.22 22.17
N PHE A 266 -4.95 -6.65 22.55
CA PHE A 266 -3.81 -6.48 21.65
C PHE A 266 -3.35 -7.81 21.04
N SER A 267 -3.22 -8.86 21.85
CA SER A 267 -2.81 -10.19 21.39
C SER A 267 -3.83 -10.82 20.44
N ILE A 268 -5.13 -10.61 20.65
CA ILE A 268 -6.19 -11.02 19.72
C ILE A 268 -6.03 -10.35 18.36
N THR A 269 -5.73 -9.05 18.30
CA THR A 269 -5.55 -8.37 17.01
C THR A 269 -4.40 -8.95 16.18
N TYR A 270 -3.35 -9.45 16.84
CA TYR A 270 -2.26 -10.19 16.21
C TYR A 270 -2.71 -11.59 15.77
N PHE A 271 -3.45 -12.29 16.62
CA PHE A 271 -3.95 -13.63 16.33
C PHE A 271 -4.90 -13.66 15.13
N ILE A 272 -5.74 -12.63 14.97
CA ILE A 272 -6.67 -12.47 13.83
C ILE A 272 -5.93 -12.48 12.48
N GLN A 273 -4.64 -12.15 12.43
CA GLN A 273 -3.84 -12.23 11.20
C GLN A 273 -3.79 -13.66 10.62
N LEU A 274 -4.00 -14.71 11.43
CA LEU A 274 -4.11 -16.09 10.93
C LEU A 274 -5.32 -16.32 10.03
N LEU A 275 -6.36 -15.47 10.09
CA LEU A 275 -7.50 -15.56 9.16
C LEU A 275 -7.06 -15.36 7.70
N TYR A 276 -5.95 -14.65 7.45
CA TYR A 276 -5.38 -14.52 6.10
C TYR A 276 -4.86 -15.85 5.53
N LEU A 277 -4.68 -16.90 6.34
CA LEU A 277 -4.33 -18.25 5.87
C LEU A 277 -5.54 -19.05 5.39
N LEU A 278 -6.77 -18.57 5.62
CA LEU A 278 -7.96 -19.25 5.13
C LEU A 278 -7.95 -19.33 3.60
N PRO A 279 -8.34 -20.47 3.01
CA PRO A 279 -8.14 -20.76 1.59
C PRO A 279 -8.91 -19.82 0.64
N PHE A 280 -9.90 -19.10 1.17
CA PHE A 280 -10.72 -18.14 0.42
C PHE A 280 -10.34 -16.67 0.67
N MET A 281 -9.38 -16.38 1.56
CA MET A 281 -9.01 -15.02 1.98
C MET A 281 -7.53 -14.76 1.75
N GLY A 282 -7.19 -13.52 1.37
CA GLY A 282 -5.82 -12.99 1.35
C GLY A 282 -4.75 -13.95 0.82
N ASP A 283 -3.81 -14.31 1.70
CA ASP A 283 -2.66 -15.17 1.43
C ASP A 283 -3.03 -16.64 1.23
N GLY A 284 -4.02 -17.16 1.95
CA GLY A 284 -4.48 -18.53 1.81
C GLY A 284 -5.02 -18.81 0.40
N LYS A 285 -5.69 -17.82 -0.21
CA LYS A 285 -6.08 -17.89 -1.63
C LYS A 285 -4.87 -17.95 -2.56
N SER A 286 -3.80 -17.20 -2.26
CA SER A 286 -2.56 -17.22 -3.04
C SER A 286 -1.83 -18.56 -2.91
N ILE A 287 -1.74 -19.09 -1.69
CA ILE A 287 -1.17 -20.42 -1.41
C ILE A 287 -1.96 -21.50 -2.14
N MET A 288 -3.29 -21.47 -2.07
CA MET A 288 -4.16 -22.42 -2.78
C MET A 288 -3.92 -22.37 -4.29
N LYS A 289 -3.83 -21.18 -4.88
CA LYS A 289 -3.49 -21.03 -6.31
C LYS A 289 -2.11 -21.60 -6.64
N GLN A 290 -1.11 -21.36 -5.81
CA GLN A 290 0.25 -21.90 -6.02
C GLN A 290 0.27 -23.43 -5.92
N LEU A 291 -0.47 -24.01 -4.97
CA LEU A 291 -0.59 -25.46 -4.81
C LEU A 291 -1.38 -26.10 -5.95
N LEU A 292 -2.50 -25.50 -6.37
CA LEU A 292 -3.34 -26.01 -7.46
C LEU A 292 -2.68 -25.84 -8.83
N LEU A 293 -2.07 -24.70 -9.12
CA LEU A 293 -1.35 -24.48 -10.39
C LEU A 293 -0.03 -25.29 -10.43
N GLY A 294 0.63 -25.49 -9.29
CA GLY A 294 1.74 -26.44 -9.17
C GLY A 294 1.32 -27.91 -9.30
N GLY A 295 0.05 -28.22 -9.02
CA GLY A 295 -0.52 -29.57 -9.16
C GLY A 295 -1.23 -29.85 -10.50
N ILE A 296 -1.68 -28.81 -11.22
CA ILE A 296 -2.50 -28.93 -12.46
C ILE A 296 -1.74 -28.39 -13.70
N GLY A 297 -0.64 -27.64 -13.52
CA GLY A 297 0.18 -27.07 -14.60
C GLY A 297 1.29 -27.98 -15.14
N GLY A 298 1.14 -29.30 -15.01
CA GLY A 298 2.05 -30.31 -15.55
C GLY A 298 1.80 -30.70 -17.01
N GLN A 299 1.14 -29.85 -17.81
CA GLN A 299 1.13 -29.98 -19.26
C GLN A 299 1.48 -28.64 -19.89
N ARG A 300 2.68 -28.63 -20.48
CA ARG A 300 3.14 -27.62 -21.43
C ARG A 300 2.19 -27.58 -22.63
N SER A 301 1.74 -26.39 -23.01
CA SER A 301 1.51 -26.00 -24.39
C SER A 301 1.84 -24.52 -24.54
#